data_AF-A0A521U761-F1
#
_entry.id   AF-A0A521U761-F1
#
_cell.length_a   1.000
_cell.length_b   1.000
_cell.length_c   1.000
_cell.angle_alpha   90.00
_cell.angle_beta   90.00
_cell.angle_gamma   90.00
#
_symmetry.space_group_name_H-M   'P 1'
#
loop_
_entity.id
_entity.type
_entity.pdbx_description
1 polymer ?
#
loop_
_entity_poly.entity_id
_entity_poly.type
_entity_poly.pdbx_seq_one_letter_code
_entity_poly.pdbx_strand_id
1 'polypeptide(L)'
;MRRGAVRQGAPSNGRSAMAGKSGKFRAKGVKREHNIIHGLLPILEEIAAHPKVTAVIPGRISVTRSNSPGARVRLQTSTVSGIKLGARSGSAAQEVFVVTAEPEQVIADLRHVIAGEEARGEKGGKAKS
;
A
#
# COMPACT_ATOMS: atom_id res chain seq x y z
N MET A 1 -12.53 -9.51 -70.26
CA MET A 1 -11.70 -9.37 -69.04
C MET A 1 -12.62 -9.13 -67.84
N ARG A 2 -12.52 -10.01 -66.84
CA ARG A 2 -12.84 -9.88 -65.39
C ARG A 2 -14.24 -9.41 -64.95
N ARG A 3 -15.05 -10.35 -64.41
CA ARG A 3 -15.44 -10.53 -62.97
C ARG A 3 -16.40 -9.43 -62.49
N GLY A 4 -17.53 -9.71 -61.87
CA GLY A 4 -17.93 -10.85 -61.04
C GLY A 4 -18.84 -10.25 -59.97
N ALA A 5 -20.02 -10.83 -59.83
CA ALA A 5 -21.11 -10.30 -59.02
C ALA A 5 -20.98 -10.76 -57.54
N VAL A 6 -21.45 -9.90 -56.62
CA VAL A 6 -22.37 -10.24 -55.51
C VAL A 6 -21.81 -10.72 -54.14
N ARG A 7 -22.19 -9.92 -53.12
CA ARG A 7 -22.62 -10.21 -51.72
C ARG A 7 -21.65 -10.25 -50.52
N GLN A 8 -22.05 -9.40 -49.55
CA GLN A 8 -22.16 -9.57 -48.08
C GLN A 8 -20.90 -9.52 -47.17
N GLY A 9 -20.93 -8.60 -46.19
CA GLY A 9 -20.07 -8.56 -45.01
C GLY A 9 -20.37 -7.36 -44.11
N ALA A 10 -20.67 -7.61 -42.83
CA ALA A 10 -21.26 -6.73 -41.82
C ALA A 10 -20.27 -5.70 -41.18
N PRO A 11 -20.71 -4.81 -40.25
CA PRO A 11 -19.97 -3.64 -39.80
C PRO A 11 -19.00 -3.92 -38.64
N SER A 12 -17.91 -3.15 -38.53
CA SER A 12 -17.04 -3.16 -37.34
C SER A 12 -16.74 -1.75 -36.83
N ASN A 13 -17.04 -1.57 -35.54
CA ASN A 13 -16.82 -0.38 -34.72
C ASN A 13 -15.33 -0.03 -34.60
N GLY A 14 -14.99 1.25 -34.80
CA GLY A 14 -13.64 1.79 -34.62
C GLY A 14 -13.62 3.14 -33.90
N ARG A 15 -13.88 3.09 -32.59
CA ARG A 15 -13.34 3.94 -31.50
C ARG A 15 -13.13 5.45 -31.73
N SER A 16 -13.96 6.21 -30.99
CA SER A 16 -13.75 7.56 -30.47
C SER A 16 -12.34 7.81 -29.91
N ALA A 17 -11.73 8.95 -30.27
CA ALA A 17 -10.68 9.59 -29.48
C ALA A 17 -11.06 11.06 -29.28
N MET A 18 -11.77 11.28 -28.18
CA MET A 18 -12.14 12.59 -27.63
C MET A 18 -10.92 13.46 -27.34
N ALA A 19 -11.09 14.75 -27.66
CA ALA A 19 -10.23 15.85 -27.27
C ALA A 19 -9.98 15.86 -25.75
N GLY A 20 -8.73 15.57 -25.37
CA GLY A 20 -8.24 15.78 -24.02
C GLY A 20 -7.96 17.25 -23.77
N LYS A 21 -8.89 17.93 -23.07
CA LYS A 21 -8.68 19.25 -22.49
C LYS A 21 -7.33 19.32 -21.78
N SER A 22 -6.50 20.28 -22.18
CA SER A 22 -5.35 20.77 -21.42
C SER A 22 -5.83 21.28 -20.05
N GLY A 23 -5.75 20.41 -19.04
CA GLY A 23 -5.96 20.74 -17.65
C GLY A 23 -4.86 21.69 -17.20
N LYS A 24 -5.23 22.97 -17.08
CA LYS A 24 -4.46 24.09 -16.56
C LYS A 24 -3.63 23.68 -15.33
N PHE A 25 -2.33 23.94 -15.40
CA PHE A 25 -1.43 23.99 -14.25
C PHE A 25 -2.05 24.86 -13.15
N ARG A 26 -2.58 24.24 -12.10
CA ARG A 26 -2.92 24.92 -10.85
C ARG A 26 -1.73 24.79 -9.92
N ALA A 27 -0.91 25.83 -9.90
CA ALA A 27 0.13 26.01 -8.91
C ALA A 27 -0.49 26.28 -7.53
N LYS A 28 -0.56 25.26 -6.68
CA LYS A 28 -0.26 25.33 -5.24
C LYS A 28 0.38 24.01 -4.86
N GLY A 29 1.69 24.03 -4.69
CA GLY A 29 2.50 22.86 -4.37
C GLY A 29 2.08 22.22 -3.06
N VAL A 30 1.49 21.03 -3.15
CA VAL A 30 1.60 19.99 -2.13
C VAL A 30 1.59 18.65 -2.88
N LYS A 31 2.77 18.13 -3.23
CA LYS A 31 2.93 16.69 -3.46
C LYS A 31 3.19 16.07 -2.10
N ARG A 32 2.15 15.58 -1.43
CA ARG A 32 2.31 14.70 -0.27
C ARG A 32 2.18 13.27 -0.77
N GLU A 33 3.22 12.77 -1.41
CA GLU A 33 3.33 11.36 -1.73
C GLU A 33 4.18 10.68 -0.67
N HIS A 34 3.65 10.56 0.55
CA HIS A 34 4.10 9.59 1.55
C HIS A 34 2.83 8.98 2.16
N ASN A 35 2.19 8.05 1.44
CA ASN A 35 1.00 7.33 1.89
C ASN A 35 1.35 6.24 2.93
N ILE A 36 2.23 6.54 3.90
CA ILE A 36 2.60 5.62 4.98
C ILE A 36 2.33 6.37 6.28
N ILE A 37 1.57 5.74 7.19
CA ILE A 37 1.26 6.36 8.50
C ILE A 37 2.54 6.56 9.32
N HIS A 38 2.55 7.59 10.16
CA HIS A 38 3.73 7.97 10.93
C HIS A 38 4.30 6.80 11.76
N GLY A 39 5.60 6.54 11.67
CA GLY A 39 6.29 5.47 12.38
C GLY A 39 6.12 4.07 11.79
N LEU A 40 5.33 3.90 10.72
CA LEU A 40 5.16 2.58 10.09
C LEU A 40 6.35 2.22 9.17
N LEU A 41 7.00 3.20 8.55
CA LEU A 41 8.08 2.96 7.59
C LEU A 41 9.22 2.05 8.14
N PRO A 42 9.78 2.30 9.34
CA PRO A 42 10.84 1.43 9.88
C PRO A 42 10.37 -0.03 10.07
N ILE A 43 9.11 -0.21 10.44
CA ILE A 43 8.51 -1.55 10.58
C ILE A 43 8.38 -2.24 9.22
N LEU A 44 8.01 -1.51 8.16
CA LEU A 44 7.92 -2.07 6.81
C LEU A 44 9.29 -2.43 6.25
N GLU A 45 10.32 -1.63 6.54
CA GLU A 45 11.70 -1.91 6.14
C GLU A 45 12.23 -3.18 6.82
N GLU A 46 11.95 -3.36 8.12
CA GLU A 46 12.30 -4.60 8.84
C GLU A 46 11.61 -5.83 8.24
N ILE A 47 10.31 -5.73 7.92
CA ILE A 47 9.57 -6.81 7.26
C ILE A 47 10.14 -7.09 5.86
N ALA A 48 10.46 -6.04 5.09
CA ALA A 48 10.98 -6.16 3.74
C ALA A 48 12.41 -6.73 3.69
N ALA A 49 13.19 -6.58 4.76
CA ALA A 49 14.53 -7.16 4.87
C ALA A 49 14.50 -8.70 5.05
N HIS A 50 13.34 -9.29 5.34
CA HIS A 50 13.23 -10.72 5.52
C HIS A 50 13.38 -11.48 4.19
N PRO A 51 14.26 -12.50 4.09
CA PRO A 51 14.60 -13.15 2.81
C PRO A 51 13.42 -13.87 2.14
N LYS A 52 12.42 -14.28 2.92
CA LYS A 52 11.19 -14.93 2.44
C LYS A 52 10.10 -13.95 2.03
N VAL A 53 10.32 -12.64 2.21
CA VAL A 53 9.38 -11.59 1.80
C VAL A 53 9.78 -11.11 0.41
N THR A 54 8.81 -11.11 -0.51
CA THR A 54 9.02 -10.69 -1.90
C THR A 54 8.67 -9.22 -2.10
N ALA A 55 7.59 -8.77 -1.45
CA ALA A 55 7.13 -7.40 -1.54
C ALA A 55 6.32 -7.02 -0.30
N VAL A 56 6.35 -5.73 0.03
CA VAL A 56 5.50 -5.12 1.05
C VAL A 56 4.70 -4.01 0.38
N ILE A 57 3.38 -4.14 0.40
CA ILE A 57 2.45 -3.25 -0.32
C ILE A 57 1.63 -2.49 0.72
N PRO A 58 1.91 -1.20 0.95
CA PRO A 58 1.07 -0.35 1.78
C PRO A 58 -0.26 -0.08 1.07
N GLY A 59 -1.36 -0.32 1.78
CA GLY A 59 -2.72 -0.18 1.29
C GLY A 59 -3.41 1.09 1.79
N ARG A 60 -4.75 1.03 1.85
CA ARG A 60 -5.61 2.17 2.18
C ARG A 60 -5.34 2.70 3.58
N ILE A 61 -5.24 4.02 3.71
CA ILE A 61 -5.22 4.71 4.99
C ILE A 61 -6.65 5.07 5.40
N SER A 62 -7.01 4.79 6.65
CA SER A 62 -8.27 5.18 7.28
C SER A 62 -7.98 6.02 8.52
N VAL A 63 -8.79 7.07 8.73
CA VAL A 63 -8.71 7.86 9.96
C VAL A 63 -9.43 7.08 11.08
N THR A 64 -8.83 7.02 12.26
CA THR A 64 -9.38 6.37 13.45
C THR A 64 -9.47 7.35 14.60
N ARG A 65 -10.36 7.06 15.57
CA ARG A 65 -10.55 7.90 16.77
C ARG A 65 -9.53 7.61 17.89
N SER A 66 -8.58 6.71 17.65
CA SER A 66 -7.57 6.33 18.65
C SER A 66 -6.47 7.38 18.75
N ASN A 67 -5.83 7.48 19.92
CA ASN A 67 -4.61 8.27 20.11
C ASN A 67 -3.51 7.34 20.65
N SER A 68 -3.20 6.29 19.89
CA SER A 68 -2.17 5.33 20.27
C SER A 68 -0.78 5.94 20.04
N PRO A 69 0.07 6.07 21.08
CA PRO A 69 1.44 6.51 20.90
C PRO A 69 2.24 5.42 20.16
N GLY A 70 2.79 5.77 19.00
CA GLY A 70 3.61 4.86 18.17
C GLY A 70 2.84 4.06 17.12
N ALA A 71 3.56 3.63 16.08
CA ALA A 71 3.04 2.73 15.08
C ALA A 71 3.06 1.30 15.60
N ARG A 72 1.95 0.60 15.45
CA ARG A 72 1.82 -0.82 15.79
C ARG A 72 1.25 -1.58 14.61
N VAL A 73 1.80 -2.75 14.36
CA VAL A 73 1.32 -3.65 13.31
C VAL A 73 0.75 -4.90 13.97
N ARG A 74 -0.36 -5.39 13.45
CA ARG A 74 -1.00 -6.63 13.91
C ARG A 74 -1.37 -7.52 12.74
N LEU A 75 -1.18 -8.82 12.91
CA LEU A 75 -1.69 -9.81 11.98
C LEU A 75 -3.22 -9.72 11.90
N GLN A 76 -3.77 -9.59 10.69
CA GLN A 76 -5.21 -9.68 10.48
C GLN A 76 -5.61 -11.03 9.88
N THR A 77 -4.96 -11.43 8.79
CA THR A 77 -5.31 -12.65 8.05
C THR A 77 -4.11 -13.11 7.24
N SER A 78 -3.87 -14.42 7.17
CA SER A 78 -3.01 -15.04 6.16
C SER A 78 -3.79 -15.23 4.86
N THR A 79 -3.18 -14.88 3.73
CA THR A 79 -3.76 -15.05 2.39
C THR A 79 -2.96 -16.07 1.59
N VAL A 80 -3.54 -16.62 0.52
CA VAL A 80 -2.84 -17.57 -0.37
C VAL A 80 -1.53 -17.00 -0.94
N SER A 81 -1.49 -15.68 -1.15
CA SER A 81 -0.32 -14.95 -1.66
C SER A 81 0.60 -14.36 -0.57
N GLY A 82 0.29 -14.55 0.72
CA GLY A 82 1.09 -13.98 1.80
C GLY A 82 0.30 -13.61 3.06
N ILE A 83 0.47 -12.38 3.55
CA ILE A 83 -0.04 -11.96 4.87
C ILE A 83 -0.64 -10.56 4.79
N LYS A 84 -1.80 -10.37 5.41
CA LYS A 84 -2.42 -9.06 5.64
C LYS A 84 -2.18 -8.59 7.07
N LEU A 85 -1.60 -7.42 7.19
CA LEU A 85 -1.32 -6.73 8.44
C LEU A 85 -2.15 -5.46 8.57
N GLY A 86 -2.60 -5.16 9.78
CA GLY A 86 -3.26 -3.91 10.13
C GLY A 86 -2.31 -3.05 10.96
N ALA A 87 -1.85 -1.95 10.37
CA ALA A 87 -1.05 -0.94 11.03
C ALA A 87 -1.92 0.15 11.64
N ARG A 88 -1.56 0.66 12.82
CA ARG A 88 -2.21 1.81 13.47
C ARG A 88 -1.16 2.72 14.09
N SER A 89 -1.35 4.04 13.96
CA SER A 89 -0.49 5.05 14.55
C SER A 89 -1.32 6.32 14.81
N GLY A 90 -1.41 6.74 16.08
CA GLY A 90 -2.28 7.85 16.47
C GLY A 90 -3.71 7.66 15.96
N SER A 91 -4.21 8.65 15.21
CA SER A 91 -5.53 8.68 14.58
C SER A 91 -5.55 8.11 13.16
N ALA A 92 -4.57 7.29 12.77
CA ALA A 92 -4.51 6.66 11.46
C ALA A 92 -4.38 5.14 11.56
N ALA A 93 -5.05 4.43 10.65
CA ALA A 93 -4.90 3.01 10.41
C ALA A 93 -4.56 2.78 8.95
N GLN A 94 -3.79 1.74 8.66
CA GLN A 94 -3.42 1.37 7.32
C GLN A 94 -3.36 -0.15 7.18
N GLU A 95 -3.82 -0.67 6.06
CA GLU A 95 -3.64 -2.07 5.72
C GLU A 95 -2.30 -2.25 5.01
N VAL A 96 -1.61 -3.34 5.27
CA VAL A 96 -0.34 -3.69 4.62
C VAL A 96 -0.42 -5.13 4.15
N PHE A 97 -0.06 -5.37 2.90
CA PHE A 97 -0.01 -6.70 2.33
C PHE A 97 1.45 -7.10 2.14
N VAL A 98 1.85 -8.19 2.79
CA VAL A 98 3.18 -8.79 2.65
C VAL A 98 3.03 -9.98 1.70
N VAL A 99 3.77 -9.95 0.59
CA VAL A 99 3.79 -11.04 -0.39
C VAL A 99 4.88 -12.02 0.00
N THR A 100 4.50 -13.28 0.23
CA THR A 100 5.42 -14.35 0.59
C THR A 100 4.82 -15.72 0.22
N ALA A 101 5.67 -16.65 -0.17
CA ALA A 101 5.30 -18.05 -0.39
C ALA A 101 5.18 -18.85 0.92
N GLU A 102 5.75 -18.34 2.02
CA GLU A 102 5.85 -19.04 3.30
C GLU A 102 5.28 -18.19 4.45
N PRO A 103 3.96 -17.92 4.46
CA PRO A 103 3.34 -16.99 5.41
C PRO A 103 3.52 -17.41 6.87
N GLU A 104 3.44 -18.71 7.19
CA GLU A 104 3.59 -19.19 8.56
C GLU A 104 4.99 -18.94 9.11
N GLN A 105 6.02 -19.20 8.30
CA GLN A 105 7.41 -18.97 8.70
C GLN A 105 7.67 -17.48 8.91
N VAL A 106 7.22 -16.62 7.98
CA VAL A 106 7.38 -15.17 8.11
C VAL A 106 6.67 -14.63 9.35
N ILE A 107 5.48 -15.16 9.69
CA ILE A 107 4.78 -14.77 10.92
C ILE A 107 5.56 -15.21 12.17
N ALA A 108 6.13 -16.41 12.16
CA ALA A 108 6.92 -16.92 13.28
C ALA A 108 8.20 -16.09 13.50
N ASP A 109 8.92 -15.78 12.42
CA ASP A 109 10.18 -15.06 12.45
C ASP A 109 10.00 -13.57 12.77
N LEU A 110 8.91 -12.95 12.30
CA LEU A 110 8.56 -11.55 12.55
C LEU A 110 7.57 -11.38 13.70
N ARG A 111 7.43 -12.38 14.57
CA ARG A 111 6.46 -12.36 15.67
C ARG A 111 6.69 -11.16 16.60
N HIS A 112 7.93 -10.77 16.87
CA HIS A 112 8.25 -9.61 17.70
C HIS A 112 7.74 -8.30 17.08
N VAL A 113 7.80 -8.18 15.75
CA VAL A 113 7.27 -7.03 15.00
C VAL A 113 5.73 -7.03 14.95
N ILE A 114 5.15 -8.20 14.66
CA ILE A 114 3.72 -8.37 14.37
C ILE A 114 2.86 -8.48 15.66
N ALA A 115 3.45 -8.86 16.79
CA ALA A 115 2.75 -8.91 18.08
C ALA A 115 2.44 -7.51 18.65
N GLY A 116 2.95 -6.45 18.02
CA GLY A 116 2.74 -5.08 18.47
C GLY A 116 3.51 -4.76 19.75
N GLU A 117 4.69 -5.36 19.95
CA GLU A 117 5.63 -4.84 20.93
C GLU A 117 5.99 -3.41 20.53
N GLU A 118 5.91 -2.52 21.51
CA GLU A 118 6.12 -1.10 21.31
C GLU A 118 7.51 -0.89 20.70
N ALA A 119 7.56 -0.49 19.43
CA ALA A 119 8.74 0.17 18.89
C ALA A 119 9.01 1.35 19.83
N ARG A 120 10.06 1.21 20.66
CA ARG A 120 10.46 2.18 21.67
C ARG A 120 10.47 3.55 21.01
N GLY A 121 9.44 4.35 21.31
CA GLY A 121 9.36 5.73 20.87
C GLY A 121 10.58 6.44 21.44
N GLU A 122 11.48 6.81 20.55
CA GLU A 122 12.60 7.69 20.87
C GLU A 122 11.99 8.96 21.46
N LYS A 123 12.21 9.16 22.77
CA LYS A 123 11.84 10.39 23.46
C LYS A 123 12.70 11.50 22.86
N GLY A 124 12.16 12.18 21.85
CA GLY A 124 12.69 13.45 21.37
C GLY A 124 12.95 14.35 22.58
N GLY A 125 14.24 14.68 22.78
CA GLY A 125 14.75 15.36 23.94
C GLY A 125 14.00 16.65 24.22
N LYS A 126 13.58 16.79 25.48
CA LYS A 126 13.20 18.05 26.08
C LYS A 126 14.42 18.98 26.02
N ALA A 127 14.48 19.86 25.03
CA ALA A 127 15.36 21.02 25.09
C ALA A 127 14.89 21.87 26.27
N LYS A 128 15.67 21.85 27.36
CA LYS A 128 15.54 22.82 28.45
C LYS A 128 15.91 24.19 27.88
N SER A 129 15.02 25.16 28.03
CA SER A 129 15.35 26.58 28.15
C SER A 129 14.88 27.05 29.51
#